data_AF-A0A366K7U3-F1
#
_entry.id   AF-A0A366K7U3-F1
#
_cell.length_a   1.000
_cell.length_b   1.000
_cell.length_c   1.000
_cell.angle_alpha   90.00
_cell.angle_beta   90.00
_cell.angle_gamma   90.00
#
_symmetry.space_group_name_H-M   'P 1'
#
loop_
_entity.id
_entity.type
_entity.pdbx_description
1 polymer ?
#
loop_
_entity_poly.entity_id
_entity_poly.type
_entity_poly.pdbx_seq_one_letter_code
_entity_poly.pdbx_strand_id
1 'polypeptide(L)'
;MKETGTASTADAKQPTNDTGSTGTKKRWYVTLLLFTLLAMALIAGAGLTWQRHRTHERAQADCASALSGHSKALTQLNKSQTKAGQASGITADEVKDPETVSYLAHASKQATLLAASSKTAVSCEASQPTAELLGNRSREDQDARQLRQRTKQLDKAAEAVIASRDAKSMDDARAALQGKRDEAGALLVTSEGNVADGATRETLTAAIQTADGLLADGKTQLQALRDGAGPLQAAMDQVNASIQAKTDTDNQAAAAAAQAQAQQQAVAPSYQGGGGYAGGGYRAPRVSAPNAPAPAPAAPAPSGGNNDWQAWLQSHQRPSQCVKGGACPIG
;
A
#
# COMPACT_ATOMS: atom_id res chain seq x y z
N MET A 1 51.47 -34.65 -56.48
CA MET A 1 51.14 -35.07 -57.86
C MET A 1 51.13 -33.79 -58.69
N LYS A 2 52.30 -33.36 -59.15
CA LYS A 2 52.84 -33.56 -60.52
C LYS A 2 51.87 -33.05 -61.58
N GLU A 3 52.07 -31.80 -62.03
CA GLU A 3 52.65 -31.40 -63.35
C GLU A 3 51.56 -31.39 -64.42
N THR A 4 51.42 -30.46 -65.38
CA THR A 4 52.30 -29.58 -66.19
C THR A 4 51.38 -28.45 -66.74
N GLY A 5 51.78 -27.30 -67.28
CA GLY A 5 53.07 -26.76 -67.69
C GLY A 5 52.84 -25.52 -68.58
N THR A 6 53.82 -24.60 -68.52
CA THR A 6 54.35 -23.73 -69.60
C THR A 6 53.43 -22.68 -70.25
N ALA A 7 53.62 -21.38 -70.03
CA ALA A 7 54.75 -20.49 -70.40
C ALA A 7 54.70 -20.00 -71.86
N SER A 8 54.60 -18.69 -72.04
CA SER A 8 55.68 -17.83 -72.56
C SER A 8 55.17 -16.70 -73.45
N THR A 9 55.58 -15.50 -73.04
CA THR A 9 55.67 -14.22 -73.72
C THR A 9 56.26 -14.31 -75.14
N ALA A 10 55.75 -13.47 -76.05
CA ALA A 10 56.58 -12.85 -77.10
C ALA A 10 55.96 -11.52 -77.55
N ASP A 11 56.81 -10.50 -77.49
CA ASP A 11 56.65 -9.11 -77.88
C ASP A 11 56.83 -8.97 -79.41
N ALA A 12 56.03 -8.14 -80.10
CA ALA A 12 56.40 -7.52 -81.38
C ALA A 12 55.39 -6.47 -81.88
N LYS A 13 55.80 -5.19 -81.77
CA LYS A 13 55.95 -4.25 -82.90
C LYS A 13 54.69 -3.81 -83.70
N GLN A 14 54.25 -2.56 -83.46
CA GLN A 14 53.58 -1.65 -84.42
C GLN A 14 54.51 -1.38 -85.63
N PRO A 15 54.10 -0.86 -86.82
CA PRO A 15 52.82 -0.25 -87.22
C PRO A 15 52.34 -0.62 -88.66
N THR A 16 51.11 -0.24 -89.04
CA THR A 16 50.83 0.31 -90.38
C THR A 16 49.65 1.28 -90.28
N ASN A 17 49.93 2.55 -90.57
CA ASN A 17 48.91 3.51 -90.99
C ASN A 17 48.64 3.22 -92.46
N ASP A 18 47.37 3.03 -92.84
CA ASP A 18 46.89 3.46 -94.15
C ASP A 18 45.38 3.78 -94.12
N THR A 19 45.13 5.08 -94.19
CA THR A 19 44.27 5.74 -95.17
C THR A 19 42.81 5.28 -95.38
N GLY A 20 41.89 6.18 -95.01
CA GLY A 20 40.65 6.40 -95.78
C GLY A 20 39.32 5.99 -95.13
N SER A 21 38.68 6.93 -94.43
CA SER A 21 37.26 7.30 -94.61
C SER A 21 36.78 8.19 -93.45
N THR A 22 36.87 9.49 -93.70
CA THR A 22 36.23 10.56 -92.94
C THR A 22 34.73 10.56 -93.23
N GLY A 23 33.94 9.88 -92.39
CA GLY A 23 32.47 9.91 -92.49
C GLY A 23 31.69 9.18 -91.38
N THR A 24 32.34 8.33 -90.58
CA THR A 24 31.65 7.42 -89.62
C THR A 24 32.06 7.60 -88.16
N LYS A 25 33.17 8.31 -87.90
CA LYS A 25 33.73 8.51 -86.55
C LYS A 25 32.91 9.48 -85.68
N LYS A 26 32.15 10.40 -86.28
CA LYS A 26 31.24 11.28 -85.53
C LYS A 26 29.93 10.57 -85.16
N ARG A 27 29.49 9.62 -86.00
CA ARG A 27 28.24 8.86 -85.80
C ARG A 27 28.37 7.80 -84.70
N TRP A 28 29.52 7.11 -84.59
CA TRP A 28 29.72 6.10 -83.52
C TRP A 28 29.88 6.74 -82.12
N TYR A 29 30.51 7.91 -82.01
CA TYR A 29 30.59 8.65 -80.74
C TYR A 29 29.21 9.15 -80.30
N VAL A 30 28.39 9.63 -81.25
CA VAL A 30 27.02 10.06 -80.94
C VAL A 30 26.15 8.88 -80.49
N THR A 31 26.26 7.69 -81.12
CA THR A 31 25.55 6.50 -80.63
C THR A 31 26.05 6.05 -79.26
N LEU A 32 27.36 6.06 -78.99
CA LEU A 32 27.90 5.65 -77.69
C LEU A 32 27.49 6.61 -76.56
N LEU A 33 27.41 7.91 -76.83
CA LEU A 33 26.86 8.91 -75.90
C LEU A 33 25.36 8.72 -75.66
N LEU A 34 24.58 8.40 -76.71
CA LEU A 34 23.16 8.10 -76.56
C LEU A 34 22.92 6.83 -75.72
N PHE A 35 23.71 5.77 -75.94
CA PHE A 35 23.63 4.54 -75.15
C PHE A 35 23.99 4.74 -73.67
N THR A 36 25.02 5.54 -73.39
CA THR A 36 25.41 5.85 -72.00
C THR A 36 24.37 6.72 -71.29
N LEU A 37 23.79 7.71 -71.97
CA LEU A 37 22.66 8.49 -71.43
C LEU A 37 21.43 7.62 -71.18
N LEU A 38 21.10 6.71 -72.10
CA LEU A 38 20.00 5.76 -71.93
C LEU A 38 20.24 4.81 -70.75
N ALA A 39 21.47 4.28 -70.60
CA ALA A 39 21.84 3.42 -69.49
C ALA A 39 21.75 4.15 -68.13
N MET A 40 22.20 5.41 -68.06
CA MET A 40 22.07 6.24 -66.85
C MET A 40 20.60 6.51 -66.49
N ALA A 41 19.74 6.76 -67.48
CA ALA A 41 18.30 6.94 -67.26
C ALA A 41 17.63 5.67 -66.71
N LEU A 42 18.04 4.48 -67.20
CA LEU A 42 17.54 3.20 -66.70
C LEU A 42 18.00 2.91 -65.26
N ILE A 43 19.25 3.21 -64.91
CA ILE A 43 19.77 3.05 -63.54
C ILE A 43 19.06 4.01 -62.58
N ALA A 44 18.86 5.27 -62.98
CA ALA A 44 18.12 6.24 -62.17
C ALA A 44 16.64 5.82 -61.98
N GLY A 45 16.00 5.31 -63.03
CA GLY A 45 14.63 4.76 -62.97
C GLY A 45 14.52 3.57 -62.02
N ALA A 46 15.43 2.60 -62.12
CA ALA A 46 15.48 1.43 -61.25
C ALA A 46 15.80 1.80 -59.78
N GLY A 47 16.67 2.79 -59.56
CA GLY A 47 16.96 3.30 -58.23
C GLY A 47 15.74 3.95 -57.55
N LEU A 48 14.98 4.75 -58.30
CA LEU A 48 13.77 5.40 -57.79
C LEU A 48 12.64 4.41 -57.49
N THR A 49 12.43 3.39 -58.33
CA THR A 49 11.42 2.35 -58.08
C THR A 49 11.82 1.45 -56.91
N TRP A 50 13.10 1.10 -56.80
CA TRP A 50 13.63 0.34 -55.65
C TRP A 50 13.53 1.13 -54.34
N GLN A 51 13.83 2.42 -54.36
CA GLN A 51 13.67 3.29 -53.20
C GLN A 51 12.21 3.42 -52.79
N ARG A 52 11.28 3.60 -53.75
CA ARG A 52 9.83 3.63 -53.48
C ARG A 52 9.33 2.32 -52.90
N HIS A 53 9.78 1.20 -53.43
CA HIS A 53 9.44 -0.13 -52.92
C HIS A 53 9.93 -0.32 -51.48
N ARG A 54 11.20 0.02 -51.18
CA ARG A 54 11.73 0.00 -49.80
C ARG A 54 10.99 0.94 -48.84
N THR A 55 10.58 2.12 -49.30
CA THR A 55 9.81 3.04 -48.44
C THR A 55 8.41 2.51 -48.15
N HIS A 56 7.79 1.81 -49.09
CA HIS A 56 6.49 1.19 -48.89
C HIS A 56 6.58 0.01 -47.91
N GLU A 57 7.56 -0.89 -48.07
CA GLU A 57 7.77 -2.00 -47.13
C GLU A 57 8.06 -1.51 -45.70
N ARG A 58 8.86 -0.44 -45.55
CA ARG A 58 9.10 0.20 -44.24
C ARG A 58 7.84 0.81 -43.67
N ALA A 59 7.05 1.53 -44.47
CA ALA A 59 5.80 2.12 -44.01
C ALA A 59 4.80 1.05 -43.55
N GLN A 60 4.75 -0.10 -44.24
CA GLN A 60 3.93 -1.25 -43.85
C GLN A 60 4.42 -1.86 -42.52
N ALA A 61 5.73 -2.13 -42.40
CA ALA A 61 6.31 -2.66 -41.17
C ALA A 61 6.12 -1.72 -39.97
N ASP A 62 6.28 -0.41 -40.19
CA ASP A 62 6.06 0.61 -39.17
C ASP A 62 4.58 0.70 -38.75
N CYS A 63 3.65 0.58 -39.70
CA CYS A 63 2.21 0.54 -39.41
C CYS A 63 1.84 -0.70 -38.58
N ALA A 64 2.33 -1.89 -38.97
CA ALA A 64 2.13 -3.12 -38.21
C ALA A 64 2.73 -3.04 -36.79
N SER A 65 3.90 -2.41 -36.66
CA SER A 65 4.53 -2.14 -35.37
C SER A 65 3.68 -1.21 -34.50
N ALA A 66 3.15 -0.11 -35.06
CA ALA A 66 2.27 0.83 -34.36
C ALA A 66 0.99 0.14 -33.87
N LEU A 67 0.36 -0.70 -34.70
CA LEU A 67 -0.80 -1.52 -34.32
C LEU A 67 -0.47 -2.48 -33.16
N SER A 68 0.71 -3.11 -33.19
CA SER A 68 1.18 -3.94 -32.08
C SER A 68 1.42 -3.13 -30.80
N GLY A 69 1.89 -1.89 -30.93
CA GLY A 69 2.10 -0.95 -29.84
C GLY A 69 0.78 -0.49 -29.21
N HIS A 70 -0.24 -0.27 -30.04
CA HIS A 70 -1.59 0.10 -29.64
C HIS A 70 -2.31 -1.06 -28.91
N SER A 71 -2.29 -2.28 -29.46
CA SER A 71 -2.87 -3.46 -28.79
C SER A 71 -2.19 -3.78 -27.44
N LYS A 72 -0.87 -3.62 -27.34
CA LYS A 72 -0.15 -3.70 -26.06
C LYS A 72 -0.62 -2.61 -25.09
N ALA A 73 -0.81 -1.38 -25.54
CA ALA A 73 -1.28 -0.29 -24.70
C ALA A 73 -2.70 -0.56 -24.16
N LEU A 74 -3.61 -1.06 -25.01
CA LEU A 74 -4.95 -1.51 -24.60
C LEU A 74 -4.90 -2.63 -23.56
N THR A 75 -4.06 -3.64 -23.79
CA THR A 75 -3.89 -4.75 -22.86
C THR A 75 -3.41 -4.26 -21.49
N GLN A 76 -2.46 -3.31 -21.46
CA GLN A 76 -2.00 -2.74 -20.20
C GLN A 76 -3.04 -1.89 -19.52
N LEU A 77 -3.82 -1.09 -20.26
CA LEU A 77 -4.95 -0.35 -19.70
C LEU A 77 -5.96 -1.29 -19.04
N ASN A 78 -6.34 -2.40 -19.69
CA ASN A 78 -7.26 -3.39 -19.14
C ASN A 78 -6.72 -4.04 -17.85
N LYS A 79 -5.41 -4.34 -17.78
CA LYS A 79 -4.78 -4.85 -16.54
C LYS A 79 -4.83 -3.81 -15.41
N SER A 80 -4.56 -2.54 -15.73
CA SER A 80 -4.67 -1.46 -14.75
C SER A 80 -6.11 -1.24 -14.29
N GLN A 81 -7.11 -1.47 -15.15
CA GLN A 81 -8.51 -1.47 -14.73
C GLN A 81 -8.82 -2.58 -13.71
N THR A 82 -8.25 -3.77 -13.84
CA THR A 82 -8.41 -4.82 -12.82
C THR A 82 -7.80 -4.41 -11.48
N LYS A 83 -6.60 -3.82 -11.49
CA LYS A 83 -5.96 -3.30 -10.27
C LYS A 83 -6.76 -2.17 -9.64
N ALA A 84 -7.20 -1.21 -10.46
CA ALA A 84 -8.09 -0.13 -10.02
C ALA A 84 -9.42 -0.67 -9.46
N GLY A 85 -9.95 -1.76 -10.02
CA GLY A 85 -11.13 -2.45 -9.50
C GLY A 85 -10.92 -3.00 -8.08
N GLN A 86 -9.73 -3.50 -7.77
CA GLN A 86 -9.40 -3.94 -6.40
C GLN A 86 -9.35 -2.75 -5.43
N ALA A 87 -8.77 -1.62 -5.86
CA ALA A 87 -8.75 -0.39 -5.07
C ALA A 87 -10.14 0.27 -4.95
N SER A 88 -11.05 0.05 -5.90
CA SER A 88 -12.41 0.61 -5.88
C SER A 88 -13.33 0.04 -4.81
N GLY A 89 -12.94 -1.07 -4.17
CA GLY A 89 -13.63 -1.59 -2.99
C GLY A 89 -13.38 -0.75 -1.74
N ILE A 90 -12.38 0.14 -1.76
CA ILE A 90 -12.06 1.04 -0.64
C ILE A 90 -13.01 2.23 -0.69
N THR A 91 -13.75 2.45 0.40
CA THR A 91 -14.75 3.51 0.49
C THR A 91 -14.15 4.83 1.03
N ALA A 92 -14.90 5.93 0.89
CA ALA A 92 -14.47 7.27 1.28
C ALA A 92 -14.18 7.40 2.80
N ASP A 93 -14.81 6.57 3.63
CA ASP A 93 -14.59 6.50 5.08
C ASP A 93 -13.30 5.75 5.46
N GLU A 94 -12.86 4.81 4.61
CA GLU A 94 -11.64 4.01 4.81
C GLU A 94 -10.35 4.72 4.40
N VAL A 95 -10.45 5.92 3.81
CA VAL A 95 -9.31 6.73 3.36
C VAL A 95 -9.19 8.03 4.14
N LYS A 96 -7.98 8.59 4.16
CA LYS A 96 -7.71 9.90 4.76
C LYS A 96 -8.22 11.04 3.89
N ASP A 97 -8.07 10.89 2.59
CA ASP A 97 -8.52 11.82 1.55
C ASP A 97 -9.61 11.16 0.69
N PRO A 98 -10.90 11.50 0.92
CA PRO A 98 -12.02 10.92 0.17
C PRO A 98 -12.03 11.31 -1.32
N GLU A 99 -11.38 12.41 -1.69
CA GLU A 99 -11.28 12.84 -3.09
C GLU A 99 -10.48 11.84 -3.93
N THR A 100 -9.57 11.08 -3.32
CA THR A 100 -8.82 10.02 -4.01
C THR A 100 -9.74 8.93 -4.58
N VAL A 101 -10.80 8.58 -3.85
CA VAL A 101 -11.80 7.57 -4.27
C VAL A 101 -12.62 8.10 -5.43
N SER A 102 -13.09 9.35 -5.33
CA SER A 102 -13.80 10.05 -6.41
C SER A 102 -12.93 10.17 -7.68
N TYR A 103 -11.65 10.50 -7.52
CA TYR A 103 -10.70 10.59 -8.62
C TYR A 103 -10.45 9.24 -9.29
N LEU A 104 -10.29 8.16 -8.53
CA LEU A 104 -10.16 6.80 -9.05
C LEU A 104 -11.39 6.38 -9.85
N ALA A 105 -12.60 6.66 -9.34
CA ALA A 105 -13.85 6.38 -10.04
C ALA A 105 -13.95 7.14 -11.37
N HIS A 106 -13.53 8.42 -11.38
CA HIS A 106 -13.53 9.22 -12.59
C HIS A 106 -12.46 8.75 -13.60
N ALA A 107 -11.26 8.40 -13.13
CA ALA A 107 -10.18 7.88 -13.96
C ALA A 107 -10.54 6.52 -14.58
N SER A 108 -11.19 5.64 -13.80
CA SER A 108 -11.63 4.33 -14.29
C SER A 108 -12.71 4.46 -15.37
N LYS A 109 -13.69 5.37 -15.18
CA LYS A 109 -14.71 5.67 -16.18
C LYS A 109 -14.09 6.19 -17.49
N GLN A 110 -13.16 7.14 -17.41
CA GLN A 110 -12.46 7.65 -18.60
C GLN A 110 -11.62 6.57 -19.29
N ALA A 111 -10.95 5.70 -18.52
CA ALA A 111 -10.22 4.56 -19.07
C ALA A 111 -11.15 3.59 -19.82
N THR A 112 -12.35 3.32 -19.30
CA THR A 112 -13.33 2.44 -19.96
C THR A 112 -13.83 3.04 -21.26
N LEU A 113 -14.15 4.33 -21.28
CA LEU A 113 -14.59 5.03 -22.48
C LEU A 113 -13.50 5.02 -23.56
N LEU A 114 -12.25 5.28 -23.18
CA LEU A 114 -11.13 5.24 -24.12
C LEU A 114 -10.87 3.83 -24.64
N ALA A 115 -10.89 2.83 -23.76
CA ALA A 115 -10.73 1.43 -24.17
C ALA A 115 -11.82 0.99 -25.15
N ALA A 116 -13.05 1.49 -25.00
CA ALA A 116 -14.15 1.22 -25.93
C ALA A 116 -13.93 1.90 -27.29
N SER A 117 -13.50 3.17 -27.33
CA SER A 117 -13.25 3.89 -28.58
C SER A 117 -12.02 3.37 -29.34
N SER A 118 -11.00 2.88 -28.62
CA SER A 118 -9.75 2.39 -29.18
C SER A 118 -9.81 0.94 -29.68
N LYS A 119 -10.94 0.23 -29.56
CA LYS A 119 -11.08 -1.13 -30.12
C LYS A 119 -11.16 -1.16 -31.65
N THR A 120 -11.47 -0.03 -32.28
CA THR A 120 -11.56 0.07 -33.75
C THR A 120 -10.18 0.35 -34.33
N ALA A 121 -9.32 -0.67 -34.34
CA ALA A 121 -7.98 -0.54 -34.91
C ALA A 121 -8.03 -0.43 -36.44
N VAL A 122 -7.19 0.42 -37.02
CA VAL A 122 -7.11 0.64 -38.47
C VAL A 122 -6.32 -0.51 -39.13
N SER A 123 -6.69 -0.92 -40.35
CA SER A 123 -5.95 -1.95 -41.09
C SER A 123 -4.68 -1.39 -41.74
N CYS A 124 -3.59 -2.17 -41.68
CA CYS A 124 -2.30 -1.88 -42.32
C CYS A 124 -2.08 -2.83 -43.52
N GLU A 125 -2.97 -2.77 -44.51
CA GLU A 125 -2.88 -3.67 -45.67
C GLU A 125 -1.79 -3.26 -46.65
N ALA A 126 -1.09 -4.24 -47.24
CA ALA A 126 -0.03 -4.00 -48.22
C ALA A 126 -0.54 -3.29 -49.50
N SER A 127 -1.83 -3.42 -49.80
CA SER A 127 -2.53 -2.80 -50.93
C SER A 127 -2.72 -1.29 -50.76
N GLN A 128 -2.58 -0.76 -49.54
CA GLN A 128 -2.79 0.66 -49.27
C GLN A 128 -1.65 1.55 -49.82
N PRO A 129 -1.96 2.78 -50.24
CA PRO A 129 -0.95 3.78 -50.57
C PRO A 129 -0.03 4.07 -49.39
N THR A 130 1.26 4.32 -49.64
CA THR A 130 2.26 4.65 -48.58
C THR A 130 1.82 5.83 -47.70
N ALA A 131 1.15 6.83 -48.27
CA ALA A 131 0.65 7.97 -47.53
C ALA A 131 -0.45 7.60 -46.51
N GLU A 132 -1.33 6.64 -46.86
CA GLU A 132 -2.35 6.14 -45.94
C GLU A 132 -1.73 5.30 -44.82
N LEU A 133 -0.77 4.42 -45.15
CA LEU A 133 -0.03 3.64 -44.15
C LEU A 133 0.67 4.53 -43.11
N LEU A 134 1.29 5.63 -43.56
CA LEU A 134 1.91 6.61 -42.67
C LEU A 134 0.88 7.38 -41.82
N GLY A 135 -0.27 7.74 -42.40
CA GLY A 135 -1.38 8.36 -41.69
C GLY A 135 -1.98 7.45 -40.61
N ASN A 136 -2.21 6.17 -40.94
CA ASN A 136 -2.73 5.15 -40.03
C ASN A 136 -1.75 4.91 -38.88
N ARG A 137 -0.47 4.73 -39.20
CA ARG A 137 0.61 4.66 -38.18
C ARG A 137 0.56 5.85 -37.23
N SER A 138 0.48 7.09 -37.75
CA SER A 138 0.48 8.29 -36.90
C SER A 138 -0.73 8.33 -35.96
N ARG A 139 -1.91 7.88 -36.42
CA ARG A 139 -3.12 7.79 -35.61
C ARG A 139 -2.97 6.73 -34.51
N GLU A 140 -2.57 5.51 -34.88
CA GLU A 140 -2.33 4.41 -33.93
C GLU A 140 -1.28 4.78 -32.88
N ASP A 141 -0.19 5.47 -33.28
CA ASP A 141 0.82 5.96 -32.35
C ASP A 141 0.26 7.04 -31.40
N GLN A 142 -0.65 7.90 -31.86
CA GLN A 142 -1.31 8.90 -31.02
C GLN A 142 -2.27 8.24 -30.02
N ASP A 143 -3.08 7.28 -30.47
CA ASP A 143 -4.00 6.54 -29.62
C ASP A 143 -3.25 5.68 -28.60
N ALA A 144 -2.18 5.01 -29.01
CA ALA A 144 -1.28 4.29 -28.12
C ALA A 144 -0.66 5.21 -27.06
N ARG A 145 -0.30 6.45 -27.41
CA ARG A 145 0.18 7.45 -26.44
C ARG A 145 -0.90 7.85 -25.45
N GLN A 146 -2.13 8.09 -25.91
CA GLN A 146 -3.26 8.43 -25.02
C GLN A 146 -3.59 7.28 -24.07
N LEU A 147 -3.64 6.04 -24.58
CA LEU A 147 -3.85 4.84 -23.77
C LEU A 147 -2.80 4.73 -22.67
N ARG A 148 -1.51 4.85 -23.01
CA ARG A 148 -0.42 4.82 -22.02
C ARG A 148 -0.52 5.93 -20.98
N GLN A 149 -0.92 7.13 -21.38
CA GLN A 149 -1.14 8.24 -20.45
C GLN A 149 -2.29 7.94 -19.48
N ARG A 150 -3.41 7.40 -19.99
CA ARG A 150 -4.55 7.01 -19.15
C ARG A 150 -4.21 5.84 -18.23
N THR A 151 -3.46 4.84 -18.70
CA THR A 151 -2.95 3.75 -17.85
C THR A 151 -2.18 4.32 -16.67
N LYS A 152 -1.23 5.24 -16.91
CA LYS A 152 -0.44 5.87 -15.84
C LYS A 152 -1.32 6.68 -14.87
N GLN A 153 -2.31 7.40 -15.36
CA GLN A 153 -3.25 8.15 -14.50
C GLN A 153 -4.07 7.21 -13.63
N LEU A 154 -4.55 6.10 -14.20
CA LEU A 154 -5.32 5.10 -13.48
C LEU A 154 -4.49 4.39 -12.40
N ASP A 155 -3.25 3.99 -12.73
CA ASP A 155 -2.33 3.39 -11.77
C ASP A 155 -2.03 4.36 -10.61
N LYS A 156 -1.71 5.62 -10.92
CA LYS A 156 -1.50 6.67 -9.89
C LYS A 156 -2.74 6.91 -9.04
N ALA A 157 -3.93 6.88 -9.62
CA ALA A 157 -5.17 7.04 -8.87
C ALA A 157 -5.37 5.88 -7.88
N ALA A 158 -5.11 4.65 -8.32
CA ALA A 158 -5.23 3.47 -7.46
C ALA A 158 -4.18 3.50 -6.34
N GLU A 159 -2.93 3.86 -6.66
CA GLU A 159 -1.87 4.06 -5.68
C GLU A 159 -2.21 5.16 -4.67
N ALA A 160 -2.82 6.27 -5.12
CA ALA A 160 -3.23 7.36 -4.24
C ALA A 160 -4.31 6.93 -3.23
N VAL A 161 -5.31 6.15 -3.66
CA VAL A 161 -6.32 5.58 -2.76
C VAL A 161 -5.69 4.65 -1.72
N ILE A 162 -4.78 3.78 -2.15
CA ILE A 162 -4.07 2.85 -1.26
C ILE A 162 -3.21 3.62 -0.25
N ALA A 163 -2.42 4.60 -0.71
CA ALA A 163 -1.61 5.43 0.15
C ALA A 163 -2.45 6.23 1.15
N SER A 164 -3.62 6.71 0.72
CA SER A 164 -4.57 7.44 1.56
C SER A 164 -5.19 6.56 2.65
N ARG A 165 -5.54 5.31 2.33
CA ARG A 165 -5.96 4.29 3.30
C ARG A 165 -4.86 3.96 4.30
N ASP A 166 -3.63 3.76 3.82
CA ASP A 166 -2.49 3.42 4.66
C ASP A 166 -2.13 4.57 5.60
N ALA A 167 -2.21 5.82 5.11
CA ALA A 167 -2.05 7.01 5.93
C ALA A 167 -3.15 7.13 7.00
N LYS A 168 -4.42 6.84 6.67
CA LYS A 168 -5.49 6.78 7.66
C LYS A 168 -5.20 5.72 8.73
N SER A 169 -4.81 4.53 8.31
CA SER A 169 -4.46 3.43 9.22
C SER A 169 -3.29 3.77 10.15
N MET A 170 -2.31 4.55 9.65
CA MET A 170 -1.23 5.11 10.48
C MET A 170 -1.77 6.06 11.55
N ASP A 171 -2.59 7.02 11.14
CA ASP A 171 -3.11 8.05 12.03
C ASP A 171 -4.02 7.44 13.10
N ASP A 172 -4.89 6.51 12.71
CA ASP A 172 -5.76 5.77 13.64
C ASP A 172 -4.94 4.97 14.66
N ALA A 173 -3.86 4.30 14.21
CA ALA A 173 -2.98 3.56 15.11
C ALA A 173 -2.21 4.46 16.08
N ARG A 174 -1.74 5.63 15.62
CA ARG A 174 -1.10 6.62 16.50
C ARG A 174 -2.10 7.16 17.51
N ALA A 175 -3.30 7.54 17.08
CA ALA A 175 -4.33 8.09 17.96
C ALA A 175 -4.74 7.07 19.03
N ALA A 176 -4.87 5.80 18.65
CA ALA A 176 -5.28 4.76 19.58
C ALA A 176 -4.16 4.37 20.57
N LEU A 177 -2.89 4.32 20.12
CA LEU A 177 -1.74 4.17 21.03
C LEU A 177 -1.60 5.37 21.98
N GLN A 178 -1.79 6.60 21.48
CA GLN A 178 -1.79 7.82 22.29
C GLN A 178 -2.89 7.75 23.37
N GLY A 179 -4.12 7.36 23.01
CA GLY A 179 -5.21 7.20 23.97
C GLY A 179 -4.86 6.23 25.10
N LYS A 180 -4.27 5.06 24.76
CA LYS A 180 -3.81 4.10 25.78
C LYS A 180 -2.65 4.63 26.63
N ARG A 181 -1.74 5.39 26.04
CA ARG A 181 -0.68 6.09 26.76
C ARG A 181 -1.23 7.11 27.76
N ASP A 182 -2.30 7.81 27.40
CA ASP A 182 -2.95 8.78 28.28
C ASP A 182 -3.71 8.09 29.42
N GLU A 183 -4.40 6.98 29.16
CA GLU A 183 -4.97 6.12 30.21
C GLU A 183 -3.91 5.61 31.18
N ALA A 184 -2.78 5.10 30.66
CA ALA A 184 -1.64 4.66 31.45
C ALA A 184 -1.04 5.80 32.30
N GLY A 185 -0.90 6.99 31.71
CA GLY A 185 -0.43 8.18 32.42
C GLY A 185 -1.36 8.60 33.56
N ALA A 186 -2.68 8.56 33.33
CA ALA A 186 -3.66 8.84 34.38
C ALA A 186 -3.58 7.82 35.52
N LEU A 187 -3.46 6.52 35.20
CA LEU A 187 -3.29 5.47 36.19
C LEU A 187 -1.99 5.65 37.00
N LEU A 188 -0.90 6.07 36.37
CA LEU A 188 0.37 6.31 37.05
C LEU A 188 0.26 7.42 38.10
N VAL A 189 -0.57 8.44 37.84
CA VAL A 189 -0.86 9.54 38.77
C VAL A 189 -1.79 9.06 39.90
N THR A 190 -2.91 8.41 39.58
CA THR A 190 -3.89 7.99 40.60
C THR A 190 -3.38 6.84 41.48
N SER A 191 -2.43 6.05 41.00
CA SER A 191 -1.78 4.95 41.75
C SER A 191 -0.75 5.40 42.78
N GLU A 192 -0.38 6.70 42.81
CA GLU A 192 0.63 7.22 43.73
C GLU A 192 0.22 7.01 45.20
N GLY A 193 1.06 6.31 45.97
CA GLY A 193 0.78 5.95 47.36
C GLY A 193 -0.27 4.84 47.56
N ASN A 194 -0.91 4.39 46.48
CA ASN A 194 -2.03 3.44 46.51
C ASN A 194 -1.65 2.02 46.05
N VAL A 195 -0.39 1.77 45.69
CA VAL A 195 0.13 0.46 45.26
C VAL A 195 0.79 -0.32 46.41
N ALA A 196 0.66 -1.65 46.39
CA ALA A 196 1.38 -2.54 47.33
C ALA A 196 2.87 -2.67 46.96
N ASP A 197 3.17 -2.72 45.66
CA ASP A 197 4.52 -2.83 45.11
C ASP A 197 4.82 -1.61 44.21
N GLY A 198 5.81 -0.81 44.62
CA GLY A 198 6.27 0.36 43.88
C GLY A 198 6.91 0.04 42.52
N ALA A 199 7.47 -1.16 42.33
CA ALA A 199 8.08 -1.58 41.06
C ALA A 199 7.07 -1.69 39.92
N THR A 200 5.77 -1.87 40.24
CA THR A 200 4.69 -1.84 39.24
C THR A 200 4.56 -0.46 38.58
N ARG A 201 4.76 0.63 39.33
CA ARG A 201 4.75 2.00 38.79
C ARG A 201 5.97 2.28 37.92
N GLU A 202 7.13 1.72 38.26
CA GLU A 202 8.34 1.81 37.43
C GLU A 202 8.15 1.10 36.09
N THR A 203 7.54 -0.09 36.11
CA THR A 203 7.22 -0.86 34.90
C THR A 203 6.24 -0.11 34.00
N LEU A 204 5.19 0.49 34.58
CA LEU A 204 4.25 1.35 33.84
C LEU A 204 4.93 2.59 33.24
N THR A 205 5.84 3.21 33.99
CA THR A 205 6.63 4.37 33.51
C THR A 205 7.50 3.98 32.31
N ALA A 206 8.21 2.85 32.37
CA ALA A 206 9.03 2.37 31.27
C ALA A 206 8.20 2.01 30.02
N ALA A 207 7.01 1.44 30.20
CA ALA A 207 6.08 1.16 29.11
C ALA A 207 5.57 2.44 28.44
N ILE A 208 5.23 3.47 29.23
CA ILE A 208 4.84 4.79 28.71
C ILE A 208 5.98 5.42 27.91
N GLN A 209 7.22 5.38 28.40
CA GLN A 209 8.39 5.91 27.67
C GLN A 209 8.61 5.19 26.34
N THR A 210 8.38 3.87 26.31
CA THR A 210 8.45 3.09 25.07
C THR A 210 7.37 3.53 24.07
N ALA A 211 6.13 3.71 24.54
CA ALA A 211 5.04 4.22 23.71
C ALA A 211 5.32 5.64 23.19
N ASP A 212 5.82 6.53 24.04
CA ASP A 212 6.23 7.90 23.67
C ASP A 212 7.32 7.88 22.58
N GLY A 213 8.29 6.95 22.68
CA GLY A 213 9.31 6.74 21.65
C GLY A 213 8.74 6.30 20.31
N LEU A 214 7.78 5.36 20.31
CA LEU A 214 7.10 4.90 19.09
C LEU A 214 6.26 6.00 18.44
N LEU A 215 5.60 6.83 19.25
CA LEU A 215 4.78 7.96 18.79
C LEU A 215 5.62 9.12 18.25
N ALA A 216 6.80 9.36 18.81
CA ALA A 216 7.72 10.41 18.37
C ALA A 216 8.45 10.07 17.06
N ASP A 217 8.71 8.79 16.80
CA ASP A 217 9.37 8.38 15.56
C ASP A 217 8.40 8.38 14.36
N GLY A 218 8.58 9.36 13.49
CA GLY A 218 7.85 9.48 12.23
C GLY A 218 8.03 8.30 11.26
N LYS A 219 9.02 7.43 11.49
CA LYS A 219 9.32 6.23 10.69
C LYS A 219 8.77 4.94 11.30
N THR A 220 8.13 5.00 12.46
CA THR A 220 7.52 3.83 13.10
C THR A 220 6.53 3.17 12.14
N GLN A 221 6.68 1.86 11.96
CA GLN A 221 5.79 1.06 11.12
C GLN A 221 4.45 0.78 11.82
N LEU A 222 3.40 0.54 11.04
CA LEU A 222 2.06 0.20 11.56
C LEU A 222 2.08 -0.87 12.63
N GLN A 223 2.86 -1.92 12.39
CA GLN A 223 2.90 -3.07 13.26
C GLN A 223 3.51 -2.70 14.62
N ALA A 224 4.58 -1.89 14.64
CA ALA A 224 5.19 -1.44 15.87
C ALA A 224 4.26 -0.54 16.71
N LEU A 225 3.47 0.33 16.06
CA LEU A 225 2.43 1.12 16.74
C LEU A 225 1.36 0.23 17.39
N ARG A 226 0.94 -0.83 16.69
CA ARG A 226 -0.05 -1.80 17.20
C ARG A 226 0.51 -2.66 18.32
N ASP A 227 1.75 -3.12 18.19
CA ASP A 227 2.40 -3.98 19.17
C ASP A 227 2.76 -3.22 20.46
N GLY A 228 3.00 -1.89 20.36
CA GLY A 228 3.34 -1.03 21.49
C GLY A 228 2.28 -0.97 22.60
N ALA A 229 1.01 -1.25 22.29
CA ALA A 229 -0.05 -1.21 23.29
C ALA A 229 -0.11 -2.45 24.19
N GLY A 230 0.42 -3.60 23.75
CA GLY A 230 0.41 -4.84 24.54
C GLY A 230 1.20 -4.70 25.85
N PRO A 231 2.47 -4.29 25.81
CA PRO A 231 3.26 -4.01 27.02
C PRO A 231 2.63 -2.96 27.93
N LEU A 232 2.00 -1.94 27.33
CA LEU A 232 1.34 -0.85 28.05
C LEU A 232 0.14 -1.36 28.85
N GLN A 233 -0.74 -2.15 28.22
CA GLN A 233 -1.87 -2.79 28.89
C GLN A 233 -1.42 -3.73 30.01
N ALA A 234 -0.40 -4.56 29.77
CA ALA A 234 0.13 -5.48 30.77
C ALA A 234 0.66 -4.73 32.01
N ALA A 235 1.35 -3.61 31.81
CA ALA A 235 1.83 -2.78 32.92
C ALA A 235 0.69 -2.10 33.69
N MET A 236 -0.36 -1.63 33.00
CA MET A 236 -1.55 -1.09 33.64
C MET A 236 -2.26 -2.15 34.51
N ASP A 237 -2.39 -3.38 34.00
CA ASP A 237 -2.99 -4.50 34.73
C ASP A 237 -2.19 -4.85 36.00
N GLN A 238 -0.85 -4.81 35.92
CA GLN A 238 0.03 -5.01 37.08
C GLN A 238 -0.16 -3.93 38.16
N VAL A 239 -0.28 -2.66 37.77
CA VAL A 239 -0.55 -1.56 38.72
C VAL A 239 -1.92 -1.73 39.36
N ASN A 240 -2.95 -2.05 38.59
CA ASN A 240 -4.30 -2.31 39.12
C ASN A 240 -4.31 -3.49 40.11
N ALA A 241 -3.60 -4.59 39.80
CA ALA A 241 -3.47 -5.71 40.71
C ALA A 241 -2.74 -5.32 42.01
N SER A 242 -1.73 -4.47 41.92
CA SER A 242 -0.99 -3.93 43.06
C SER A 242 -1.85 -3.02 43.95
N ILE A 243 -2.70 -2.18 43.36
CA ILE A 243 -3.69 -1.36 44.08
C ILE A 243 -4.69 -2.25 44.82
N GLN A 244 -5.21 -3.29 44.14
CA GLN A 244 -6.14 -4.23 44.75
C GLN A 244 -5.51 -4.96 45.94
N ALA A 245 -4.28 -5.46 45.79
CA ALA A 245 -3.56 -6.14 46.86
C ALA A 245 -3.35 -5.24 48.09
N LYS A 246 -3.04 -3.95 47.87
CA LYS A 246 -2.94 -2.98 48.97
C LYS A 246 -4.29 -2.76 49.64
N THR A 247 -5.33 -2.55 48.84
CA THR A 247 -6.71 -2.33 49.33
C THR A 247 -7.19 -3.50 50.18
N ASP A 248 -6.94 -4.74 49.75
CA ASP A 248 -7.32 -5.94 50.50
C ASP A 248 -6.57 -6.04 51.83
N THR A 249 -5.29 -5.68 51.84
CA THR A 249 -4.46 -5.65 53.06
C THR A 249 -4.94 -4.58 54.04
N ASP A 250 -5.21 -3.37 53.55
CA ASP A 250 -5.69 -2.24 54.36
C ASP A 250 -7.07 -2.53 54.95
N ASN A 251 -7.96 -3.18 54.19
CA ASN A 251 -9.28 -3.64 54.67
C ASN A 251 -9.17 -4.71 55.76
N GLN A 252 -8.27 -5.68 55.61
CA GLN A 252 -8.02 -6.70 56.64
C GLN A 252 -7.47 -6.08 57.92
N ALA A 253 -6.54 -5.12 57.81
CA ALA A 253 -6.01 -4.39 58.95
C ALA A 253 -7.10 -3.58 59.67
N ALA A 254 -7.98 -2.91 58.92
CA ALA A 254 -9.12 -2.18 59.48
C ALA A 254 -10.12 -3.11 60.21
N ALA A 255 -10.43 -4.27 59.63
CA ALA A 255 -11.31 -5.26 60.26
C ALA A 255 -10.71 -5.83 61.57
N ALA A 256 -9.40 -6.14 61.58
CA ALA A 256 -8.70 -6.59 62.77
C ALA A 256 -8.68 -5.50 63.87
N ALA A 257 -8.44 -4.24 63.50
CA ALA A 257 -8.50 -3.12 64.43
C ALA A 257 -9.90 -2.93 65.04
N ALA A 258 -10.96 -3.06 64.25
CA ALA A 258 -12.34 -2.99 64.74
C ALA A 258 -12.68 -4.12 65.72
N GLN A 259 -12.23 -5.36 65.45
CA GLN A 259 -12.41 -6.48 66.37
C GLN A 259 -11.66 -6.27 67.69
N ALA A 260 -10.42 -5.74 67.65
CA ALA A 260 -9.65 -5.43 68.84
C ALA A 260 -10.32 -4.35 69.71
N GLN A 261 -10.90 -3.30 69.09
CA GLN A 261 -11.64 -2.27 69.82
C GLN A 261 -12.93 -2.81 70.47
N ALA A 262 -13.66 -3.69 69.78
CA ALA A 262 -14.86 -4.32 70.34
C ALA A 262 -14.54 -5.20 71.57
N GLN A 263 -13.41 -5.92 71.56
CA GLN A 263 -12.97 -6.72 72.71
C GLN A 263 -12.56 -5.85 73.90
N GLN A 264 -11.92 -4.69 73.67
CA GLN A 264 -11.55 -3.78 74.76
C GLN A 264 -12.76 -3.11 75.42
N GLN A 265 -13.81 -2.79 74.65
CA GLN A 265 -15.06 -2.26 75.20
C GLN A 265 -15.87 -3.31 75.97
N ALA A 266 -15.73 -4.60 75.64
CA ALA A 266 -16.36 -5.70 76.38
C ALA A 266 -15.68 -6.01 77.73
N VAL A 267 -14.46 -5.51 77.99
CA VAL A 267 -13.68 -5.74 79.22
C VAL A 267 -13.62 -4.50 80.12
N ALA A 268 -14.54 -3.54 79.95
CA ALA A 268 -14.76 -2.49 80.96
C ALA A 268 -15.46 -3.11 82.19
N PRO A 269 -14.87 -3.09 83.40
CA PRO A 269 -15.50 -3.65 84.58
C PRO A 269 -16.70 -2.80 84.98
N SER A 270 -17.88 -3.40 85.05
CA SER A 270 -19.01 -2.85 85.81
C SER A 270 -18.68 -2.90 87.30
N TYR A 271 -17.84 -1.96 87.75
CA TYR A 271 -17.60 -1.72 89.16
C TYR A 271 -18.75 -0.86 89.70
N GLN A 272 -19.83 -1.51 90.12
CA GLN A 272 -20.76 -0.92 91.09
C GLN A 272 -21.20 -2.00 92.06
N GLY A 273 -20.53 -2.00 93.21
CA GLY A 273 -20.79 -2.89 94.31
C GLY A 273 -22.06 -2.52 95.09
N GLY A 274 -22.73 -3.57 95.57
CA GLY A 274 -23.18 -3.71 96.97
C GLY A 274 -24.42 -2.93 97.42
N GLY A 275 -25.48 -3.67 97.73
CA GLY A 275 -26.54 -3.21 98.65
C GLY A 275 -27.93 -3.72 98.26
N GLY A 276 -28.32 -4.90 98.77
CA GLY A 276 -29.56 -5.57 98.38
C GLY A 276 -30.83 -5.02 99.03
N TYR A 277 -31.97 -5.28 98.39
CA TYR A 277 -33.28 -5.49 99.01
C TYR A 277 -34.23 -6.09 97.96
N ALA A 278 -35.08 -6.99 98.43
CA ALA A 278 -35.99 -7.81 97.65
C ALA A 278 -37.05 -6.99 96.88
N GLY A 279 -37.51 -7.55 95.75
CA GLY A 279 -38.84 -7.21 95.22
C GLY A 279 -38.98 -7.33 93.70
N GLY A 280 -39.94 -8.15 93.28
CA GLY A 280 -40.77 -7.86 92.10
C GLY A 280 -40.12 -8.05 90.74
N GLY A 281 -40.44 -9.18 90.10
CA GLY A 281 -40.02 -9.44 88.73
C GLY A 281 -40.62 -8.47 87.73
N TYR A 282 -39.80 -8.07 86.76
CA TYR A 282 -40.21 -7.73 85.40
C TYR A 282 -39.06 -8.12 84.47
N ARG A 283 -39.32 -9.04 83.53
CA ARG A 283 -38.37 -9.38 82.46
C ARG A 283 -38.22 -8.16 81.55
N ALA A 284 -37.09 -7.45 81.66
CA ALA A 284 -36.69 -6.45 80.67
C ALA A 284 -36.12 -7.13 79.41
N PRO A 285 -36.27 -6.53 78.22
CA PRO A 285 -35.99 -7.19 76.96
C PRO A 285 -34.49 -7.40 76.80
N ARG A 286 -34.14 -8.60 76.35
CA ARG A 286 -32.88 -8.93 75.70
C ARG A 286 -32.72 -7.92 74.55
N VAL A 287 -31.83 -6.96 74.71
CA VAL A 287 -31.45 -6.05 73.63
C VAL A 287 -30.61 -6.88 72.68
N SER A 288 -31.27 -7.45 71.67
CA SER A 288 -30.62 -7.96 70.48
C SER A 288 -29.82 -6.81 69.88
N ALA A 289 -28.50 -6.96 69.81
CA ALA A 289 -27.68 -6.13 68.95
C ALA A 289 -28.32 -6.15 67.54
N PRO A 290 -28.52 -5.00 66.87
CA PRO A 290 -28.85 -5.02 65.47
C PRO A 290 -27.70 -5.74 64.76
N ASN A 291 -27.99 -6.85 64.10
CA ASN A 291 -27.12 -7.39 63.05
C ASN A 291 -26.88 -6.24 62.07
N ALA A 292 -25.74 -5.55 62.19
CA ALA A 292 -25.23 -4.77 61.10
C ALA A 292 -24.92 -5.76 59.97
N PRO A 293 -25.50 -5.61 58.77
CA PRO A 293 -25.11 -6.44 57.64
C PRO A 293 -23.61 -6.31 57.46
N ALA A 294 -22.90 -7.43 57.33
CA ALA A 294 -21.53 -7.41 56.84
C ALA A 294 -21.48 -6.54 55.57
N PRO A 295 -20.50 -5.63 55.41
CA PRO A 295 -20.37 -4.88 54.17
C PRO A 295 -20.32 -5.91 53.03
N ALA A 296 -21.27 -5.80 52.10
CA ALA A 296 -21.31 -6.65 50.93
C ALA A 296 -19.93 -6.59 50.26
N PRO A 297 -19.37 -7.72 49.77
CA PRO A 297 -18.16 -7.67 48.97
C PRO A 297 -18.40 -6.64 47.86
N ALA A 298 -17.51 -5.66 47.78
CA ALA A 298 -17.54 -4.66 46.73
C ALA A 298 -17.68 -5.43 45.41
N ALA A 299 -18.74 -5.10 44.65
CA ALA A 299 -18.92 -5.66 43.32
C ALA A 299 -17.59 -5.51 42.56
N PRO A 300 -17.13 -6.54 41.82
CA PRO A 300 -15.94 -6.41 41.02
C PRO A 300 -16.07 -5.13 40.19
N ALA A 301 -15.07 -4.27 40.30
CA ALA A 301 -14.98 -3.07 39.49
C ALA A 301 -15.27 -3.48 38.04
N PRO A 302 -16.14 -2.76 37.31
CA PRO A 302 -16.42 -3.11 35.93
C PRO A 302 -15.08 -3.13 35.23
N SER A 303 -14.74 -4.28 34.63
CA SER A 303 -13.64 -4.43 33.68
C SER A 303 -14.01 -3.64 32.41
N GLY A 304 -14.15 -2.32 32.54
CA GLY A 304 -14.38 -1.41 31.45
C GLY A 304 -13.03 -0.97 30.93
N GLY A 305 -12.57 -1.58 29.84
CA GLY A 305 -11.41 -1.06 29.10
C GLY A 305 -10.66 -2.09 28.26
N ASN A 306 -10.77 -3.39 28.59
CA ASN A 306 -9.98 -4.42 27.89
C ASN A 306 -10.56 -4.76 26.49
N ASN A 307 -11.84 -4.47 26.29
CA ASN A 307 -12.57 -4.86 25.08
C ASN A 307 -12.32 -3.90 23.92
N ASP A 308 -12.13 -2.60 24.18
CA ASP A 308 -12.09 -1.59 23.12
C ASP A 308 -10.80 -1.64 22.31
N TRP A 309 -9.66 -1.89 22.95
CA TRP A 309 -8.38 -1.99 22.24
C TRP A 309 -8.24 -3.30 21.48
N GLN A 310 -8.66 -4.43 22.05
CA GLN A 310 -8.64 -5.71 21.35
C GLN A 310 -9.68 -5.74 20.23
N ALA A 311 -10.86 -5.13 20.42
CA ALA A 311 -11.85 -4.96 19.37
C ALA A 311 -11.38 -3.96 18.29
N TRP A 312 -10.69 -2.88 18.67
CA TRP A 312 -10.07 -1.96 17.73
C TRP A 312 -8.97 -2.66 16.93
N LEU A 313 -8.08 -3.41 17.59
CA LEU A 313 -7.09 -4.24 16.94
C LEU A 313 -7.76 -5.26 16.03
N GLN A 314 -8.82 -5.96 16.43
CA GLN A 314 -9.49 -6.94 15.56
C GLN A 314 -10.20 -6.30 14.37
N SER A 315 -10.82 -5.13 14.55
CA SER A 315 -11.49 -4.39 13.47
C SER A 315 -10.49 -3.73 12.50
N HIS A 316 -9.30 -3.35 12.98
CA HIS A 316 -8.23 -2.70 12.20
C HIS A 316 -7.09 -3.67 11.82
N GLN A 317 -7.07 -4.89 12.36
CA GLN A 317 -6.42 -6.11 11.86
C GLN A 317 -7.27 -6.66 10.71
N ARG A 318 -7.65 -5.81 9.77
CA ARG A 318 -7.75 -6.25 8.39
C ARG A 318 -6.35 -6.08 7.79
N PRO A 319 -5.38 -7.00 8.06
CA PRO A 319 -4.32 -7.17 7.08
C PRO A 319 -5.04 -7.46 5.77
N SER A 320 -4.60 -6.83 4.67
CA SER A 320 -4.20 -7.46 3.39
C SER A 320 -4.74 -8.86 3.00
N GLN A 321 -5.83 -9.36 3.57
CA GLN A 321 -6.44 -10.65 3.31
C GLN A 321 -7.22 -10.45 2.04
N CYS A 322 -6.48 -10.58 0.94
CA CYS A 322 -6.92 -11.21 -0.28
C CYS A 322 -8.08 -12.15 0.03
N VAL A 323 -9.30 -11.70 -0.29
CA VAL A 323 -10.44 -12.62 -0.34
C VAL A 323 -10.04 -13.72 -1.31
N LYS A 324 -10.17 -14.98 -0.90
CA LYS A 324 -9.74 -16.17 -1.64
C LYS A 324 -10.31 -16.11 -3.08
N GLY A 325 -9.49 -15.69 -4.03
CA GLY A 325 -9.87 -15.40 -5.43
C GLY A 325 -9.46 -14.03 -5.99
N GLY A 326 -8.97 -13.09 -5.17
CA GLY A 326 -8.53 -11.75 -5.61
C GLY A 326 -7.17 -11.36 -5.05
N ALA A 327 -6.32 -10.76 -5.89
CA ALA A 327 -4.97 -10.35 -5.54
C ALA A 327 -4.92 -9.06 -4.68
N CYS A 328 -4.07 -9.09 -3.66
CA CYS A 328 -3.39 -8.00 -2.95
C CYS A 328 -2.02 -8.57 -2.50
N PRO A 329 -1.01 -7.78 -2.14
CA PRO A 329 -0.60 -6.46 -2.62
C PRO A 329 0.37 -6.58 -3.81
N ILE A 330 0.59 -5.47 -4.53
CA ILE A 330 1.80 -5.30 -5.35
C ILE A 330 2.87 -4.73 -4.42
N GLY A 331 3.53 -5.65 -3.72
CA GLY A 331 4.88 -5.48 -3.17
C GLY A 331 5.74 -6.58 -3.77
#